data_AF-A0A1Q5S694-F1
#
_entry.id   AF-A0A1Q5S694-F1
#
_cell.length_a   1.000
_cell.length_b   1.000
_cell.length_c   1.000
_cell.angle_alpha   90.00
_cell.angle_beta   90.00
_cell.angle_gamma   90.00
#
_symmetry.space_group_name_H-M   'P 1'
#
loop_
_entity.id
_entity.type
_entity.pdbx_description
1 polymer ?
#
loop_
_entity_poly.entity_id
_entity_poly.type
_entity_poly.pdbx_seq_one_letter_code
_entity_poly.pdbx_strand_id
1 'polypeptide(L)'
;MSGVMRADVTWEQVRSQMLMAFYQSNPDERGVTAQGVDDLRKIMAAQRRSQVISQILLYDLDGDGAVTKAEITAVMQPRARQMIHSNGVQLEPTPEQTRLQLDRLVSDALRPDADRDGVISAAEIQQEAQRLADQASTGWRQNGTQYVPMTLDANGDGAVSLAEYEAAVRQQFDAVDGDRDGRISAAEFADFGKRANEARLATQRAREVELRKQRQLAAVAGCDVPAPPRDARIVLLGAQEARALSNAWIGTQDQVTYVTTVEIAPGPEPIYLALASGGAMIWDIVGATERIAGVAADADVSIDKSGDARLQRFAAVNGTAPQRGGKPLVGVIGVPREKVHFTAHTGCLVPATEATMKDGSAEEIAALLLGRAVDETGGEQRAGTFRVPAARHFADRPVRNAIQLPKEGLGELLWRDVREAYPAGIAQIELEAVVSAHPVSHYSVLPGRAGLAELVDAGALMVTGMSRGIRINDGDFKPFTMPNKFRISKKLRLPAGVQGTFTLPSEVPPPDGDLSATCVLSEPEMKPISGSRANCS
;
A
#
# COMPACT_ATOMS: atom_id res chain seq x y z
N MET A 1 18.62 -31.43 -4.59
CA MET A 1 19.25 -32.76 -4.74
C MET A 1 18.64 -33.43 -5.94
N SER A 2 19.44 -33.62 -6.98
CA SER A 2 19.13 -34.35 -8.20
C SER A 2 18.92 -35.83 -7.89
N GLY A 3 17.67 -36.21 -7.62
CA GLY A 3 17.27 -37.60 -7.41
C GLY A 3 16.96 -38.26 -8.74
N VAL A 4 17.69 -39.34 -9.03
CA VAL A 4 17.46 -40.28 -10.13
C VAL A 4 15.95 -40.52 -10.35
N MET A 5 15.44 -40.22 -11.54
CA MET A 5 14.09 -40.60 -11.95
C MET A 5 13.95 -42.11 -11.78
N ARG A 6 13.02 -42.56 -10.92
CA ARG A 6 12.75 -43.99 -10.74
C ARG A 6 12.27 -44.56 -12.06
N ALA A 7 12.95 -45.61 -12.52
CA ALA A 7 12.58 -46.39 -13.70
C ALA A 7 11.18 -47.01 -13.51
N ASP A 8 10.38 -46.93 -14.57
CA ASP A 8 9.09 -47.58 -14.85
C ASP A 8 8.26 -48.00 -13.63
N VAL A 9 7.29 -47.17 -13.25
CA VAL A 9 6.37 -47.46 -12.14
C VAL A 9 5.24 -48.35 -12.63
N THR A 10 5.10 -49.56 -12.07
CA THR A 10 4.04 -50.51 -12.46
C THR A 10 2.75 -50.30 -11.66
N TRP A 11 1.61 -50.77 -12.20
CA TRP A 11 0.36 -50.79 -11.45
C TRP A 11 0.48 -51.48 -10.08
N GLU A 12 1.22 -52.59 -9.97
CA GLU A 12 1.40 -53.30 -8.71
C GLU A 12 2.09 -52.44 -7.64
N GLN A 13 3.06 -51.61 -8.05
CA GLN A 13 3.73 -50.67 -7.15
C GLN A 13 2.79 -49.55 -6.70
N VAL A 14 1.99 -49.01 -7.61
CA VAL A 14 0.96 -48.00 -7.30
C VAL A 14 -0.10 -48.57 -6.37
N ARG A 15 -0.59 -49.77 -6.66
CA ARG A 15 -1.57 -50.50 -5.84
C ARG A 15 -1.05 -50.77 -4.44
N SER A 16 0.22 -51.14 -4.30
CA SER A 16 0.86 -51.32 -2.99
C SER A 16 0.90 -50.01 -2.18
N GLN A 17 1.27 -48.88 -2.81
CA GLN A 17 1.25 -47.57 -2.16
C GLN A 17 -0.17 -47.12 -1.80
N MET A 18 -1.13 -47.37 -2.70
CA MET A 18 -2.56 -47.11 -2.48
C MET A 18 -3.07 -47.89 -1.26
N LEU A 19 -2.77 -49.18 -1.15
CA LEU A 19 -3.16 -49.99 0.00
C LEU A 19 -2.59 -49.44 1.32
N MET A 20 -1.33 -49.00 1.31
CA MET A 20 -0.73 -48.35 2.47
C MET A 20 -1.49 -47.07 2.87
N ALA A 21 -1.83 -46.21 1.90
CA ALA A 21 -2.63 -45.01 2.13
C ALA A 21 -4.04 -45.31 2.65
N PHE A 22 -4.67 -46.38 2.13
CA PHE A 22 -6.00 -46.82 2.57
C PHE A 22 -6.00 -47.20 4.05
N TYR A 23 -5.10 -48.09 4.48
CA TYR A 23 -5.02 -48.50 5.88
C TYR A 23 -4.50 -47.39 6.81
N GLN A 24 -3.66 -46.49 6.31
CA GLN A 24 -3.25 -45.29 7.06
C GLN A 24 -4.38 -44.29 7.27
N SER A 25 -5.47 -44.38 6.49
CA SER A 25 -6.65 -43.51 6.60
C SER A 25 -7.65 -43.97 7.68
N ASN A 26 -7.25 -44.92 8.53
CA ASN A 26 -8.06 -45.44 9.65
C ASN A 26 -9.45 -45.97 9.22
N PRO A 27 -9.52 -46.96 8.32
CA PRO A 27 -10.78 -47.51 7.85
C PRO A 27 -11.47 -48.37 8.91
N ASP A 28 -12.81 -48.44 8.85
CA ASP A 28 -13.63 -49.41 9.58
C ASP A 28 -14.03 -50.60 8.68
N GLU A 29 -15.01 -51.42 9.10
CA GLU A 29 -15.51 -52.56 8.33
C GLU A 29 -16.15 -52.17 7.00
N ARG A 30 -16.61 -50.92 6.84
CA ARG A 30 -17.22 -50.39 5.61
C ARG A 30 -16.17 -49.69 4.72
N GLY A 31 -15.13 -49.13 5.32
CA GLY A 31 -14.05 -48.46 4.61
C GLY A 31 -13.58 -47.18 5.31
N VAL A 32 -13.05 -46.23 4.56
CA VAL A 32 -12.62 -44.94 5.13
C VAL A 32 -13.85 -44.06 5.35
N THR A 33 -14.16 -43.75 6.61
CA THR A 33 -15.33 -42.92 6.98
C THR A 33 -14.91 -41.55 7.51
N ALA A 34 -15.84 -40.59 7.47
CA ALA A 34 -15.60 -39.26 8.05
C ALA A 34 -15.22 -39.32 9.54
N GLN A 35 -15.79 -40.28 10.28
CA GLN A 35 -15.46 -40.50 11.68
C GLN A 35 -14.04 -41.07 11.85
N GLY A 36 -13.66 -42.08 11.06
CA GLY A 36 -12.31 -42.65 11.08
C GLY A 36 -11.23 -41.62 10.77
N VAL A 37 -11.48 -40.75 9.79
CA VAL A 37 -10.62 -39.61 9.42
C VAL A 37 -10.53 -38.57 10.57
N ASP A 38 -11.64 -38.28 11.25
CA ASP A 38 -11.64 -37.36 12.40
C ASP A 38 -10.89 -37.94 13.61
N ASP A 39 -10.99 -39.25 13.85
CA ASP A 39 -10.27 -39.91 14.93
C ASP A 39 -8.78 -39.99 14.64
N LEU A 40 -8.39 -40.25 13.39
CA LEU A 40 -7.00 -40.14 12.95
C LEU A 40 -6.42 -38.74 13.22
N ARG A 41 -7.18 -37.68 12.91
CA ARG A 41 -6.81 -36.28 13.23
C ARG A 41 -6.59 -36.09 14.73
N LYS A 42 -7.47 -36.63 15.59
CA LYS A 42 -7.31 -36.55 17.05
C LYS A 42 -6.08 -37.32 17.54
N ILE A 43 -5.81 -38.50 16.98
CA ILE A 43 -4.62 -39.31 17.30
C ILE A 43 -3.36 -38.53 16.98
N MET A 44 -3.26 -37.94 15.78
CA MET A 44 -2.10 -37.14 15.39
C MET A 44 -1.96 -35.87 16.23
N ALA A 45 -3.06 -35.19 16.55
CA ALA A 45 -3.03 -34.04 17.45
C ALA A 45 -2.50 -34.45 18.84
N ALA A 46 -2.95 -35.58 19.38
CA ALA A 46 -2.46 -36.10 20.65
C ALA A 46 -0.96 -36.45 20.62
N GLN A 47 -0.49 -37.12 19.56
CA GLN A 47 0.93 -37.38 19.35
C GLN A 47 1.75 -36.09 19.28
N ARG A 48 1.24 -35.08 18.55
CA ARG A 48 1.92 -33.79 18.42
C ARG A 48 2.00 -33.05 19.75
N ARG A 49 0.92 -33.05 20.55
CA ARG A 49 0.94 -32.49 21.90
C ARG A 49 2.03 -33.14 22.74
N SER A 50 2.05 -34.48 22.77
CA SER A 50 3.06 -35.25 23.52
C SER A 50 4.48 -34.87 23.11
N GLN A 51 4.76 -34.80 21.80
CA GLN A 51 6.07 -34.40 21.29
C GLN A 51 6.49 -32.99 21.73
N VAL A 52 5.59 -32.01 21.68
CA VAL A 52 5.89 -30.63 22.07
C VAL A 52 6.18 -30.55 23.57
N ILE A 53 5.34 -31.18 24.40
CA ILE A 53 5.55 -31.25 25.84
C ILE A 53 6.92 -31.86 26.14
N SER A 54 7.23 -33.01 25.55
CA SER A 54 8.53 -33.66 25.72
C SER A 54 9.69 -32.78 25.28
N GLN A 55 9.56 -32.02 24.19
CA GLN A 55 10.61 -31.14 23.71
C GLN A 55 10.89 -29.97 24.65
N ILE A 56 9.86 -29.39 25.26
CA ILE A 56 10.04 -28.27 26.20
C ILE A 56 10.64 -28.77 27.50
N LEU A 57 10.16 -29.91 28.02
CA LEU A 57 10.68 -30.53 29.25
C LEU A 57 12.14 -31.04 29.12
N LEU A 58 12.75 -31.04 27.93
CA LEU A 58 14.20 -31.27 27.81
C LEU A 58 15.03 -30.15 28.45
N TYR A 59 14.42 -28.99 28.73
CA TYR A 59 15.05 -27.87 29.41
C TYR A 59 14.82 -27.86 30.92
N ASP A 60 13.89 -28.69 31.43
CA ASP A 60 13.61 -28.85 32.86
C ASP A 60 14.73 -29.70 33.47
N LEU A 61 15.74 -29.05 34.04
CA LEU A 61 16.97 -29.71 34.51
C LEU A 61 16.83 -30.22 35.93
N ASP A 62 15.93 -29.64 36.73
CA ASP A 62 15.67 -30.08 38.10
C ASP A 62 14.43 -30.99 38.25
N GLY A 63 13.63 -31.10 37.19
CA GLY A 63 12.52 -32.05 37.07
C GLY A 63 11.24 -31.59 37.78
N ASP A 64 11.08 -30.30 38.04
CA ASP A 64 9.94 -29.75 38.76
C ASP A 64 8.70 -29.50 37.87
N GLY A 65 8.85 -29.68 36.56
CA GLY A 65 7.79 -29.53 35.56
C GLY A 65 7.58 -28.09 35.06
N ALA A 66 8.39 -27.14 35.52
CA ALA A 66 8.54 -25.81 34.96
C ALA A 66 9.90 -25.69 34.25
N VAL A 67 10.04 -24.71 33.36
CA VAL A 67 11.32 -24.43 32.69
C VAL A 67 11.70 -22.98 32.88
N THR A 68 12.72 -22.74 33.68
CA THR A 68 13.20 -21.38 33.95
C THR A 68 14.17 -20.90 32.87
N LYS A 69 14.27 -19.58 32.72
CA LYS A 69 15.30 -18.94 31.87
C LYS A 69 16.72 -19.39 32.22
N ALA A 70 16.99 -19.67 33.50
CA ALA A 70 18.31 -20.12 33.95
C ALA A 70 18.66 -21.50 33.37
N GLU A 71 17.71 -22.43 33.38
CA GLU A 71 17.92 -23.78 32.84
C GLU A 71 18.05 -23.78 31.31
N ILE A 72 17.21 -23.01 30.61
CA ILE A 72 17.36 -22.78 29.16
C ILE A 72 18.75 -22.22 28.85
N THR A 73 19.21 -21.24 29.63
CA THR A 73 20.54 -20.63 29.45
C THR A 73 21.64 -21.68 29.62
N ALA A 74 21.54 -22.53 30.64
CA ALA A 74 22.50 -23.61 30.87
C ALA A 74 22.54 -24.62 29.70
N VAL A 75 21.39 -25.01 29.16
CA VAL A 75 21.30 -25.93 28.01
C VAL A 75 21.83 -25.30 26.72
N MET A 76 21.58 -24.00 26.49
CA MET A 76 21.96 -23.32 25.25
C MET A 76 23.42 -22.84 25.20
N GLN A 77 24.08 -22.75 26.36
CA GLN A 77 25.44 -22.20 26.46
C GLN A 77 26.49 -22.95 25.62
N PRO A 78 26.52 -24.29 25.54
CA PRO A 78 27.41 -25.01 24.63
C PRO A 78 27.08 -24.75 23.16
N ARG A 79 25.78 -24.63 22.83
CA ARG A 79 25.30 -24.41 21.46
C ARG A 79 25.66 -23.02 20.94
N ALA A 80 25.61 -22.00 21.80
CA ALA A 80 26.01 -20.64 21.46
C ALA A 80 27.51 -20.51 21.12
N ARG A 81 28.33 -21.45 21.59
CA ARG A 81 29.79 -21.52 21.33
C ARG A 81 30.15 -22.35 20.09
N GLN A 82 29.18 -22.91 19.37
CA GLN A 82 29.46 -23.69 18.17
C GLN A 82 30.07 -22.80 17.08
N MET A 83 31.03 -23.36 16.35
CA MET A 83 31.76 -22.65 15.28
C MET A 83 30.82 -22.17 14.18
N ILE A 84 31.09 -20.97 13.66
CA ILE A 84 30.35 -20.39 12.53
C ILE A 84 30.97 -20.89 11.24
N HIS A 85 30.16 -21.51 10.37
CA HIS A 85 30.59 -21.89 9.02
C HIS A 85 30.23 -20.78 8.02
N SER A 86 31.24 -20.17 7.40
CA SER A 86 31.03 -19.20 6.31
C SER A 86 32.03 -19.46 5.19
N ASN A 87 31.54 -19.61 3.96
CA ASN A 87 32.35 -19.86 2.76
C ASN A 87 33.37 -21.01 2.89
N GLY A 88 33.01 -22.08 3.62
CA GLY A 88 33.89 -23.24 3.83
C GLY A 88 34.95 -23.08 4.92
N VAL A 89 35.00 -21.94 5.62
CA VAL A 89 35.89 -21.70 6.76
C VAL A 89 35.12 -21.82 8.08
N GLN A 90 35.69 -22.55 9.03
CA GLN A 90 35.21 -22.62 10.42
C GLN A 90 35.85 -21.50 11.23
N LEU A 91 35.02 -20.61 11.78
CA LEU A 91 35.45 -19.50 12.62
C LEU A 91 34.92 -19.70 14.03
N GLU A 92 35.80 -19.53 15.03
CA GLU A 92 35.38 -19.43 16.42
C GLU A 92 34.65 -18.08 16.63
N PRO A 93 33.44 -18.09 17.21
CA PRO A 93 32.70 -16.85 17.46
C PRO A 93 33.39 -16.01 18.52
N THR A 94 33.36 -14.68 18.38
CA THR A 94 33.88 -13.78 19.42
C THR A 94 33.04 -13.88 20.69
N PRO A 95 33.56 -13.45 21.87
CA PRO A 95 32.76 -13.43 23.11
C PRO A 95 31.46 -12.64 22.99
N GLU A 96 31.48 -11.52 22.25
CA GLU A 96 30.30 -10.70 22.00
C GLU A 96 29.28 -11.41 21.09
N GLN A 97 29.75 -12.05 20.01
CA GLN A 97 28.90 -12.85 19.11
C GLN A 97 28.27 -14.04 19.84
N THR A 98 29.03 -14.72 20.69
CA THR A 98 28.54 -15.82 21.53
C THR A 98 27.43 -15.35 22.46
N ARG A 99 27.58 -14.16 23.07
CA ARG A 99 26.55 -13.59 23.95
C ARG A 99 25.28 -13.24 23.18
N LEU A 100 25.39 -12.55 22.04
CA LEU A 100 24.24 -12.22 21.19
C LEU A 100 23.52 -13.47 20.68
N GLN A 101 24.28 -14.51 20.31
CA GLN A 101 23.73 -15.79 19.88
C GLN A 101 23.02 -16.51 21.04
N LEU A 102 23.59 -16.48 22.24
CA LEU A 102 22.97 -17.06 23.44
C LEU A 102 21.66 -16.34 23.78
N ASP A 103 21.65 -15.01 23.80
CA ASP A 103 20.46 -14.20 24.06
C ASP A 103 19.34 -14.53 23.08
N ARG A 104 19.68 -14.67 21.79
CA ARG A 104 18.73 -15.07 20.75
C ARG A 104 18.18 -16.48 20.98
N LEU A 105 19.05 -17.46 21.27
CA LEU A 105 18.62 -18.85 21.50
C LEU A 105 17.72 -18.98 22.72
N VAL A 106 18.06 -18.27 23.81
CA VAL A 106 17.25 -18.23 25.04
C VAL A 106 15.90 -17.56 24.76
N SER A 107 15.90 -16.42 24.05
CA SER A 107 14.66 -15.73 23.67
C SER A 107 13.77 -16.58 22.75
N ASP A 108 14.35 -17.37 21.86
CA ASP A 108 13.60 -18.26 20.97
C ASP A 108 13.00 -19.46 21.74
N ALA A 109 13.71 -19.97 22.74
CA ALA A 109 13.23 -21.06 23.60
C ALA A 109 12.17 -20.61 24.60
N LEU A 110 12.20 -19.35 25.04
CA LEU A 110 11.19 -18.71 25.89
C LEU A 110 9.93 -18.26 25.13
N ARG A 111 9.77 -18.57 23.84
CA ARG A 111 8.53 -18.23 23.12
C ARG A 111 7.24 -18.74 23.77
N PRO A 112 7.21 -19.91 24.44
CA PRO A 112 6.02 -20.39 25.14
C PRO A 112 5.69 -19.62 26.44
N ASP A 113 6.65 -18.88 27.01
CA ASP A 113 6.45 -18.00 28.18
C ASP A 113 5.60 -16.78 27.74
N ALA A 114 4.30 -16.89 28.00
CA ALA A 114 3.28 -16.01 27.47
C ALA A 114 3.11 -14.75 28.31
N ASP A 115 3.28 -14.85 29.62
CA ASP A 115 3.20 -13.72 30.55
C ASP A 115 4.54 -13.01 30.76
N ARG A 116 5.63 -13.60 30.25
CA ARG A 116 7.00 -13.07 30.23
C ARG A 116 7.61 -12.92 31.62
N ASP A 117 7.25 -13.81 32.53
CA ASP A 117 7.82 -13.85 33.87
C ASP A 117 9.20 -14.54 33.91
N GLY A 118 9.62 -15.16 32.80
CA GLY A 118 10.90 -15.85 32.66
C GLY A 118 10.85 -17.33 33.06
N VAL A 119 9.67 -17.89 33.27
CA VAL A 119 9.41 -19.30 33.59
C VAL A 119 8.33 -19.83 32.65
N ILE A 120 8.62 -20.92 31.94
CA ILE A 120 7.59 -21.63 31.19
C ILE A 120 6.90 -22.60 32.16
N SER A 121 5.73 -22.21 32.62
CA SER A 121 4.91 -23.01 33.54
C SER A 121 4.27 -24.22 32.83
N ALA A 122 3.87 -25.24 33.60
CA ALA A 122 3.14 -26.40 33.06
C ALA A 122 1.86 -26.01 32.29
N ALA A 123 1.21 -24.91 32.69
CA ALA A 123 0.04 -24.38 32.00
C ALA A 123 0.41 -23.84 30.60
N GLU A 124 1.52 -23.14 30.47
CA GLU A 124 2.02 -22.61 29.21
C GLU A 124 2.55 -23.71 28.30
N ILE A 125 3.25 -24.72 28.86
CA ILE A 125 3.64 -25.93 28.13
C ILE A 125 2.41 -26.59 27.50
N GLN A 126 1.34 -26.76 28.28
CA GLN A 126 0.11 -27.38 27.80
C GLN A 126 -0.60 -26.53 26.74
N GLN A 127 -0.67 -25.21 26.93
CA GLN A 127 -1.28 -24.29 25.98
C GLN A 127 -0.52 -24.27 24.65
N GLU A 128 0.81 -24.20 24.69
CA GLU A 128 1.65 -24.21 23.49
C GLU A 128 1.55 -25.56 22.77
N ALA A 129 1.57 -26.67 23.50
CA ALA A 129 1.38 -27.99 22.94
C ALA A 129 0.03 -28.13 22.24
N GLN A 130 -1.05 -27.65 22.88
CA GLN A 130 -2.39 -27.63 22.29
C GLN A 130 -2.44 -26.75 21.04
N ARG A 131 -1.90 -25.53 21.11
CA ARG A 131 -1.84 -24.60 19.97
C ARG A 131 -1.13 -25.21 18.76
N LEU A 132 0.04 -25.81 18.97
CA LEU A 132 0.81 -26.45 17.90
C LEU A 132 0.12 -27.70 17.35
N ALA A 133 -0.57 -28.47 18.19
CA ALA A 133 -1.38 -29.60 17.75
C ALA A 133 -2.59 -29.17 16.91
N ASP A 134 -3.27 -28.08 17.28
CA ASP A 134 -4.39 -27.53 16.52
C ASP A 134 -3.93 -26.98 15.17
N GLN A 135 -2.80 -26.29 15.13
CA GLN A 135 -2.16 -25.84 13.89
C GLN A 135 -1.80 -27.01 12.98
N ALA A 136 -1.19 -28.07 13.52
CA ALA A 136 -0.88 -29.27 12.77
C ALA A 136 -2.16 -29.95 12.23
N SER A 137 -3.22 -30.03 13.03
CA SER A 137 -4.51 -30.60 12.62
C SER A 137 -5.22 -29.78 11.53
N THR A 138 -5.01 -28.45 11.50
CA THR A 138 -5.58 -27.57 10.48
C THR A 138 -4.80 -27.66 9.17
N GLY A 139 -3.47 -27.70 9.23
CA GLY A 139 -2.62 -27.95 8.06
C GLY A 139 -2.88 -29.33 7.44
N TRP A 140 -3.22 -30.31 8.26
CA TRP A 140 -3.63 -31.65 7.81
C TRP A 140 -4.89 -31.63 6.92
N ARG A 141 -5.90 -30.80 7.25
CA ARG A 141 -7.10 -30.63 6.40
C ARG A 141 -6.78 -30.02 5.03
N GLN A 142 -5.73 -29.21 4.92
CA GLN A 142 -5.38 -28.51 3.68
C GLN A 142 -4.43 -29.31 2.78
N ASN A 143 -3.57 -30.16 3.35
CA ASN A 143 -2.52 -30.90 2.65
C ASN A 143 -2.68 -32.43 2.70
N GLY A 144 -3.90 -32.92 2.95
CA GLY A 144 -4.22 -34.34 3.16
C GLY A 144 -4.07 -35.28 1.94
N THR A 145 -3.25 -34.94 0.94
CA THR A 145 -3.04 -35.72 -0.30
C THR A 145 -2.46 -37.12 -0.07
N GLN A 146 -2.07 -37.46 1.17
CA GLN A 146 -1.55 -38.76 1.58
C GLN A 146 -2.68 -39.76 1.94
N TYR A 147 -3.92 -39.30 2.17
CA TYR A 147 -5.04 -40.10 2.67
C TYR A 147 -6.15 -40.22 1.64
N VAL A 148 -7.04 -41.21 1.81
CA VAL A 148 -8.17 -41.43 0.92
C VAL A 148 -9.18 -40.28 1.06
N PRO A 149 -9.44 -39.51 0.00
CA PRO A 149 -10.38 -38.40 0.08
C PRO A 149 -11.83 -38.92 0.07
N MET A 150 -12.66 -38.40 0.97
CA MET A 150 -14.09 -38.75 1.09
C MET A 150 -14.90 -38.42 -0.18
N THR A 151 -14.36 -37.63 -1.11
CA THR A 151 -14.99 -37.34 -2.40
C THR A 151 -15.03 -38.55 -3.35
N LEU A 152 -14.37 -39.66 -3.00
CA LEU A 152 -14.35 -40.90 -3.78
C LEU A 152 -15.44 -41.91 -3.37
N ASP A 153 -16.32 -41.52 -2.44
CA ASP A 153 -17.53 -42.26 -2.09
C ASP A 153 -18.52 -42.14 -3.26
N ALA A 154 -18.48 -43.14 -4.15
CA ALA A 154 -19.20 -43.10 -5.41
C ALA A 154 -20.66 -43.56 -5.25
N ASN A 155 -20.89 -44.48 -4.30
CA ASN A 155 -22.22 -45.01 -4.02
C ASN A 155 -23.01 -44.17 -2.98
N GLY A 156 -22.34 -43.23 -2.30
CA GLY A 156 -22.94 -42.31 -1.33
C GLY A 156 -23.29 -42.96 0.01
N ASP A 157 -22.66 -44.08 0.38
CA ASP A 157 -22.94 -44.82 1.61
C ASP A 157 -22.23 -44.24 2.87
N GLY A 158 -21.46 -43.17 2.67
CA GLY A 158 -20.74 -42.45 3.70
C GLY A 158 -19.39 -43.06 4.07
N ALA A 159 -18.92 -44.06 3.31
CA ALA A 159 -17.61 -44.67 3.42
C ALA A 159 -16.95 -44.79 2.04
N VAL A 160 -15.64 -44.60 1.95
CA VAL A 160 -14.88 -44.96 0.74
C VAL A 160 -14.37 -46.38 0.91
N SER A 161 -14.96 -47.30 0.15
CA SER A 161 -14.52 -48.69 0.11
C SER A 161 -13.18 -48.84 -0.63
N LEU A 162 -12.47 -49.94 -0.40
CA LEU A 162 -11.21 -50.22 -1.11
C LEU A 162 -11.42 -50.30 -2.64
N ALA A 163 -12.56 -50.83 -3.07
CA ALA A 163 -12.90 -50.96 -4.49
C ALA A 163 -13.11 -49.60 -5.17
N GLU A 164 -13.77 -48.65 -4.49
CA GLU A 164 -13.96 -47.29 -4.99
C GLU A 164 -12.64 -46.52 -5.07
N TYR A 165 -11.81 -46.67 -4.04
CA TYR A 165 -10.48 -46.05 -4.06
C TYR A 165 -9.59 -46.65 -5.16
N GLU A 166 -9.60 -47.98 -5.33
CA GLU A 166 -8.86 -48.67 -6.39
C GLU A 166 -9.33 -48.22 -7.78
N ALA A 167 -10.64 -48.10 -8.00
CA ALA A 167 -11.19 -47.61 -9.27
C ALA A 167 -10.71 -46.18 -9.60
N ALA A 168 -10.72 -45.29 -8.60
CA ALA A 168 -10.27 -43.90 -8.77
C ALA A 168 -8.77 -43.80 -9.07
N VAL A 169 -7.93 -44.55 -8.35
CA VAL A 169 -6.48 -44.57 -8.57
C VAL A 169 -6.15 -45.23 -9.91
N ARG A 170 -6.91 -46.26 -10.31
CA ARG A 170 -6.77 -46.90 -11.62
C ARG A 170 -7.06 -45.95 -12.76
N GLN A 171 -8.13 -45.17 -12.65
CA GLN A 171 -8.45 -44.13 -13.64
C GLN A 171 -7.32 -43.10 -13.78
N GLN A 172 -6.67 -42.72 -12.69
CA GLN A 172 -5.52 -41.81 -12.74
C GLN A 172 -4.29 -42.47 -13.36
N PHE A 173 -4.02 -43.74 -13.03
CA PHE A 173 -2.92 -44.51 -13.63
C PHE A 173 -3.09 -44.59 -15.16
N ASP A 174 -4.27 -45.01 -15.62
CA ASP A 174 -4.58 -45.14 -17.04
C ASP A 174 -4.61 -43.78 -17.78
N ALA A 175 -4.73 -42.66 -17.07
CA ALA A 175 -4.63 -41.31 -17.64
C ALA A 175 -3.18 -40.82 -17.81
N VAL A 176 -2.23 -41.46 -17.13
CA VAL A 176 -0.79 -41.17 -17.23
C VAL A 176 -0.11 -42.18 -18.16
N ASP A 177 -0.47 -43.46 -18.09
CA ASP A 177 -0.06 -44.55 -18.97
C ASP A 177 -0.73 -44.39 -20.36
N GLY A 178 -0.09 -43.60 -21.22
CA GLY A 178 -0.64 -43.16 -22.50
C GLY A 178 -0.54 -44.22 -23.59
N ASP A 179 0.49 -45.08 -23.53
CA ASP A 179 0.66 -46.20 -24.47
C ASP A 179 -0.02 -47.49 -24.01
N ARG A 180 -0.51 -47.52 -22.77
CA ARG A 180 -1.27 -48.61 -22.14
C ARG A 180 -0.46 -49.90 -22.02
N ASP A 181 0.84 -49.78 -21.79
CA ASP A 181 1.73 -50.92 -21.58
C ASP A 181 1.69 -51.46 -20.14
N GLY A 182 0.94 -50.79 -19.25
CA GLY A 182 0.77 -51.15 -17.85
C GLY A 182 1.87 -50.59 -16.93
N ARG A 183 2.69 -49.65 -17.41
CA ARG A 183 3.77 -48.98 -16.69
C ARG A 183 3.72 -47.48 -16.97
N ILE A 184 4.19 -46.68 -16.02
CA ILE A 184 4.40 -45.25 -16.23
C ILE A 184 5.89 -45.03 -16.44
N SER A 185 6.25 -44.67 -17.67
CA SER A 185 7.60 -44.31 -18.05
C SER A 185 8.00 -42.92 -17.54
N ALA A 186 9.31 -42.63 -17.54
CA ALA A 186 9.81 -41.29 -17.20
C ALA A 186 9.28 -40.21 -18.15
N ALA A 187 9.02 -40.56 -19.42
CA ALA A 187 8.50 -39.64 -20.43
C ALA A 187 7.03 -39.28 -20.16
N GLU A 188 6.20 -40.27 -19.83
CA GLU A 188 4.78 -40.07 -19.50
C GLU A 188 4.60 -39.29 -18.20
N PHE A 189 5.43 -39.57 -17.19
CA PHE A 189 5.44 -38.80 -15.95
C PHE A 189 5.82 -37.33 -16.20
N ALA A 190 6.82 -37.08 -17.06
CA ALA A 190 7.23 -35.73 -17.42
C ALA A 190 6.16 -34.97 -18.21
N ASP A 191 5.46 -35.64 -19.13
CA ASP A 191 4.37 -35.04 -19.91
C ASP A 191 3.16 -34.70 -19.02
N PHE A 192 2.74 -35.62 -18.17
CA PHE A 192 1.69 -35.36 -17.18
C PHE A 192 2.06 -34.19 -16.26
N GLY A 193 3.30 -34.14 -15.77
CA GLY A 193 3.81 -33.05 -14.95
C GLY A 193 3.76 -31.68 -15.65
N LYS A 194 4.07 -31.63 -16.96
CA LYS A 194 3.94 -30.41 -17.77
C LYS A 194 2.49 -29.97 -17.90
N ARG A 195 1.59 -30.87 -18.32
CA ARG A 195 0.15 -30.58 -18.47
C ARG A 195 -0.49 -30.13 -17.15
N ALA A 196 -0.15 -30.79 -16.04
CA ALA A 196 -0.63 -30.43 -14.72
C ALA A 196 -0.13 -29.03 -14.29
N ASN A 197 1.14 -28.71 -14.55
CA ASN A 197 1.69 -27.40 -14.24
C ASN A 197 1.06 -26.30 -15.11
N GLU A 198 0.84 -26.55 -16.40
CA GLU A 198 0.14 -25.63 -17.30
C GLU A 198 -1.31 -25.36 -16.87
N ALA A 199 -2.06 -26.41 -16.53
CA ALA A 199 -3.42 -26.29 -16.00
C ALA A 199 -3.47 -25.52 -14.67
N ARG A 200 -2.49 -25.75 -13.79
CA ARG A 200 -2.34 -24.98 -12.54
C ARG A 200 -2.06 -23.51 -12.81
N LEU A 201 -1.13 -23.20 -13.72
CA LEU A 201 -0.82 -21.82 -14.12
C LEU A 201 -2.02 -21.13 -14.77
N ALA A 202 -2.79 -21.83 -15.61
CA ALA A 202 -4.01 -21.31 -16.22
C ALA A 202 -5.07 -20.97 -15.17
N THR A 203 -5.28 -21.86 -14.19
CA THR A 203 -6.22 -21.63 -13.07
C THR A 203 -5.77 -20.46 -12.20
N GLN A 204 -4.47 -20.34 -11.92
CA GLN A 204 -3.90 -19.20 -11.19
C GLN A 204 -4.15 -17.89 -11.93
N ARG A 205 -3.85 -17.83 -13.24
CA ARG A 205 -4.12 -16.64 -14.07
C ARG A 205 -5.60 -16.28 -14.11
N ALA A 206 -6.50 -17.25 -14.25
CA ALA A 206 -7.94 -17.01 -14.24
C ALA A 206 -8.41 -16.44 -12.89
N ARG A 207 -7.88 -16.98 -11.78
CA ARG A 207 -8.16 -16.47 -10.43
C ARG A 207 -7.61 -15.05 -10.24
N GLU A 208 -6.43 -14.74 -10.76
CA GLU A 208 -5.85 -13.39 -10.72
C GLU A 208 -6.71 -12.38 -11.50
N VAL A 209 -7.20 -12.74 -12.69
CA VAL A 209 -8.09 -11.89 -13.49
C VAL A 209 -9.40 -11.61 -12.74
N GLU A 210 -10.01 -12.65 -12.16
CA GLU A 210 -11.26 -12.49 -11.40
C GLU A 210 -11.04 -11.63 -10.14
N LEU A 211 -9.95 -11.85 -9.40
CA LEU A 211 -9.58 -11.03 -8.25
C LEU A 211 -9.33 -9.57 -8.65
N ARG A 212 -8.68 -9.31 -9.79
CA ARG A 212 -8.48 -7.95 -10.31
C ARG A 212 -9.82 -7.28 -10.60
N LYS A 213 -10.73 -7.98 -11.29
CA LYS A 213 -12.07 -7.47 -11.59
C LYS A 213 -12.86 -7.15 -10.32
N GLN A 214 -12.84 -8.04 -9.33
CA GLN A 214 -13.50 -7.81 -8.04
C GLN A 214 -12.91 -6.60 -7.30
N ARG A 215 -11.58 -6.45 -7.30
CA ARG A 215 -10.90 -5.29 -6.70
C ARG A 215 -11.29 -3.98 -7.39
N GLN A 216 -11.35 -3.97 -8.73
CA GLN A 216 -11.76 -2.80 -9.50
C GLN A 216 -13.21 -2.41 -9.21
N LEU A 217 -14.13 -3.39 -9.18
CA LEU A 217 -15.53 -3.13 -8.82
C LEU A 217 -15.68 -2.61 -7.39
N ALA A 218 -14.92 -3.16 -6.45
CA ALA A 218 -14.90 -2.66 -5.08
C ALA A 218 -14.32 -1.23 -4.97
N ALA A 219 -13.31 -0.89 -5.78
CA ALA A 219 -12.71 0.44 -5.78
C ALA A 219 -13.71 1.53 -6.18
N VAL A 220 -14.56 1.26 -7.18
CA VAL A 220 -15.57 2.21 -7.68
C VAL A 220 -16.91 2.16 -6.94
N ALA A 221 -17.16 1.11 -6.14
CA ALA A 221 -18.46 0.89 -5.50
C ALA A 221 -18.82 2.02 -4.55
N GLY A 222 -19.85 2.83 -4.84
CA GLY A 222 -20.26 3.98 -4.01
C GLY A 222 -19.63 5.32 -4.40
N CYS A 223 -18.93 5.35 -5.54
CA CYS A 223 -18.61 6.58 -6.24
C CYS A 223 -19.77 6.94 -7.18
N ASP A 224 -20.21 8.19 -7.12
CA ASP A 224 -21.14 8.82 -8.04
C ASP A 224 -20.35 9.65 -9.04
N VAL A 225 -20.29 9.17 -10.28
CA VAL A 225 -19.76 9.93 -11.40
C VAL A 225 -20.85 9.92 -12.47
N PRO A 226 -21.36 11.08 -12.91
CA PRO A 226 -22.39 11.13 -13.94
C PRO A 226 -21.88 10.52 -15.24
N ALA A 227 -22.76 9.76 -15.90
CA ALA A 227 -22.46 9.24 -17.22
C ALA A 227 -22.32 10.42 -18.21
N PRO A 228 -21.25 10.46 -19.02
CA PRO A 228 -21.09 11.48 -20.04
C PRO A 228 -22.12 11.30 -21.16
N PRO A 229 -22.56 12.39 -21.83
CA PRO A 229 -23.36 12.28 -23.05
C PRO A 229 -22.68 11.40 -24.10
N ARG A 230 -23.47 10.65 -24.88
CA ARG A 230 -22.93 9.64 -25.84
C ARG A 230 -22.06 10.25 -26.93
N ASP A 231 -22.34 11.48 -27.31
CA ASP A 231 -21.67 12.26 -28.36
C ASP A 231 -20.53 13.16 -27.84
N ALA A 232 -20.36 13.26 -26.52
CA ALA A 232 -19.27 14.04 -25.94
C ALA A 232 -17.93 13.31 -26.08
N ARG A 233 -16.84 14.05 -26.30
CA ARG A 233 -15.48 13.54 -26.12
C ARG A 233 -15.13 13.58 -24.63
N ILE A 234 -14.74 12.46 -24.06
CA ILE A 234 -14.32 12.33 -22.67
C ILE A 234 -12.82 12.59 -22.59
N VAL A 235 -12.45 13.59 -21.78
CA VAL A 235 -11.05 13.91 -21.51
C VAL A 235 -10.78 13.75 -20.02
N LEU A 236 -9.88 12.82 -19.68
CA LEU A 236 -9.39 12.60 -18.33
C LEU A 236 -8.14 13.47 -18.09
N LEU A 237 -8.22 14.40 -17.16
CA LEU A 237 -7.07 15.21 -16.73
C LEU A 237 -6.70 14.90 -15.28
N GLY A 238 -5.41 14.74 -15.04
CA GLY A 238 -4.88 14.33 -13.75
C GLY A 238 -3.67 15.11 -13.29
N ALA A 239 -3.58 15.39 -11.98
CA ALA A 239 -2.34 15.88 -11.40
C ALA A 239 -2.17 15.60 -9.90
N GLN A 240 -0.94 15.44 -9.42
CA GLN A 240 -0.71 15.38 -7.97
C GLN A 240 -0.71 16.78 -7.35
N GLU A 241 0.07 17.69 -7.94
CA GLU A 241 0.16 19.11 -7.59
C GLU A 241 0.03 19.99 -8.85
N ALA A 242 0.18 21.31 -8.71
CA ALA A 242 0.37 22.21 -9.84
C ALA A 242 1.66 23.04 -9.78
N ARG A 243 2.01 23.60 -10.94
CA ARG A 243 3.06 24.61 -11.15
C ARG A 243 2.60 26.02 -10.85
N ALA A 244 1.37 26.19 -10.34
CA ALA A 244 0.86 27.44 -9.81
C ALA A 244 0.14 27.23 -8.47
N LEU A 245 0.17 28.27 -7.64
CA LEU A 245 -0.55 28.32 -6.36
C LEU A 245 -1.83 29.15 -6.48
N SER A 246 -2.82 28.80 -5.68
CA SER A 246 -3.99 29.65 -5.47
C SER A 246 -3.77 30.58 -4.29
N ASN A 247 -4.22 31.84 -4.39
CA ASN A 247 -4.35 32.73 -3.24
C ASN A 247 -5.64 32.51 -2.44
N ALA A 248 -6.48 31.56 -2.86
CA ALA A 248 -7.69 31.12 -2.18
C ALA A 248 -7.61 29.63 -1.80
N TRP A 249 -8.20 29.28 -0.67
CA TRP A 249 -8.32 27.91 -0.19
C TRP A 249 -9.73 27.36 -0.37
N ILE A 250 -9.84 26.04 -0.41
CA ILE A 250 -11.11 25.31 -0.44
C ILE A 250 -11.23 24.50 0.85
N GLY A 251 -12.32 24.71 1.58
CA GLY A 251 -12.64 23.99 2.83
C GLY A 251 -11.81 24.43 4.03
N THR A 252 -10.48 24.41 3.93
CA THR A 252 -9.57 24.78 5.01
C THR A 252 -8.37 25.58 4.54
N GLN A 253 -7.95 26.56 5.35
CA GLN A 253 -6.74 27.33 5.13
C GLN A 253 -5.46 26.60 5.60
N ASP A 254 -5.57 25.40 6.17
CA ASP A 254 -4.44 24.59 6.64
C ASP A 254 -3.84 23.66 5.57
N GLN A 255 -4.44 23.62 4.38
CA GLN A 255 -3.95 22.83 3.26
C GLN A 255 -3.56 23.72 2.10
N VAL A 256 -2.60 23.27 1.28
CA VAL A 256 -2.17 23.98 0.07
C VAL A 256 -3.21 23.73 -1.02
N THR A 257 -3.75 24.82 -1.59
CA THR A 257 -4.62 24.75 -2.76
C THR A 257 -3.84 25.17 -3.99
N TYR A 258 -3.73 24.25 -4.93
CA TYR A 258 -3.09 24.46 -6.22
C TYR A 258 -4.09 24.96 -7.26
N VAL A 259 -3.59 25.48 -8.37
CA VAL A 259 -4.42 25.89 -9.51
C VAL A 259 -3.78 25.47 -10.82
N THR A 260 -4.61 24.99 -11.76
CA THR A 260 -4.19 24.61 -13.11
C THR A 260 -5.20 25.13 -14.12
N THR A 261 -4.71 25.60 -15.27
CA THR A 261 -5.57 26.13 -16.34
C THR A 261 -5.92 25.04 -17.33
N VAL A 262 -7.20 24.97 -17.74
CA VAL A 262 -7.66 24.10 -18.82
C VAL A 262 -8.18 24.97 -19.97
N GLU A 263 -7.41 25.06 -21.04
CA GLU A 263 -7.78 25.75 -22.27
C GLU A 263 -8.61 24.86 -23.18
N ILE A 264 -9.89 25.18 -23.33
CA ILE A 264 -10.79 24.53 -24.27
C ILE A 264 -10.60 25.17 -25.64
N ALA A 265 -10.02 24.41 -26.59
CA ALA A 265 -9.90 24.85 -27.97
C ALA A 265 -11.30 24.99 -28.60
N PRO A 266 -11.51 25.89 -29.58
CA PRO A 266 -12.74 25.91 -30.37
C PRO A 266 -12.96 24.60 -31.13
N GLY A 267 -14.22 24.25 -31.36
CA GLY A 267 -14.58 23.06 -32.13
C GLY A 267 -16.05 22.67 -31.95
N PRO A 268 -16.57 21.76 -32.80
CA PRO A 268 -17.99 21.42 -32.81
C PRO A 268 -18.38 20.34 -31.78
N GLU A 269 -17.45 19.49 -31.36
CA GLU A 269 -17.76 18.35 -30.49
C GLU A 269 -17.94 18.79 -29.02
N PRO A 270 -18.96 18.30 -28.30
CA PRO A 270 -19.09 18.53 -26.86
C PRO A 270 -17.96 17.81 -26.10
N ILE A 271 -17.55 18.37 -24.96
CA ILE A 271 -16.46 17.83 -24.13
C ILE A 271 -17.00 17.51 -22.74
N TYR A 272 -16.70 16.32 -22.24
CA TYR A 272 -16.90 15.93 -20.85
C TYR A 272 -15.54 15.81 -20.16
N LEU A 273 -15.32 16.56 -19.09
CA LEU A 273 -14.06 16.55 -18.35
C LEU A 273 -14.18 15.65 -17.11
N ALA A 274 -13.30 14.67 -16.99
CA ALA A 274 -13.04 13.97 -15.74
C ALA A 274 -11.74 14.54 -15.15
N LEU A 275 -11.85 15.25 -14.03
CA LEU A 275 -10.75 15.99 -13.40
C LEU A 275 -10.41 15.32 -12.07
N ALA A 276 -9.16 14.88 -11.92
CA ALA A 276 -8.72 14.15 -10.74
C ALA A 276 -7.41 14.72 -10.20
N SER A 277 -7.36 15.08 -8.91
CA SER A 277 -6.13 15.57 -8.29
C SER A 277 -5.74 14.85 -7.00
N GLY A 278 -4.44 14.79 -6.70
CA GLY A 278 -3.92 14.24 -5.44
C GLY A 278 -3.77 15.26 -4.30
N GLY A 279 -4.05 16.53 -4.58
CA GLY A 279 -4.06 17.64 -3.62
C GLY A 279 -5.30 18.52 -3.85
N ALA A 280 -5.54 19.47 -2.94
CA ALA A 280 -6.63 20.44 -3.12
C ALA A 280 -6.36 21.30 -4.35
N MET A 281 -7.34 21.42 -5.25
CA MET A 281 -7.10 21.98 -6.59
C MET A 281 -8.25 22.81 -7.11
N ILE A 282 -7.93 23.96 -7.71
CA ILE A 282 -8.84 24.74 -8.54
C ILE A 282 -8.51 24.47 -10.01
N TRP A 283 -9.49 23.97 -10.75
CA TRP A 283 -9.42 23.79 -12.19
C TRP A 283 -10.01 25.02 -12.88
N ASP A 284 -9.13 25.77 -13.52
CA ASP A 284 -9.43 27.06 -14.09
C ASP A 284 -9.71 26.94 -15.60
N ILE A 285 -10.99 26.80 -15.98
CA ILE A 285 -11.38 26.46 -17.35
C ILE A 285 -11.62 27.73 -18.17
N VAL A 286 -10.92 27.84 -19.30
CA VAL A 286 -10.98 28.99 -20.24
C VAL A 286 -11.26 28.56 -21.67
N GLY A 287 -11.53 29.54 -22.53
CA GLY A 287 -11.66 29.34 -23.97
C GLY A 287 -13.10 29.05 -24.36
N ALA A 288 -13.31 28.05 -25.22
CA ALA A 288 -14.61 27.65 -25.75
C ALA A 288 -15.42 26.84 -24.72
N THR A 289 -15.71 27.42 -23.55
CA THR A 289 -16.35 26.73 -22.41
C THR A 289 -17.81 26.34 -22.68
N GLU A 290 -18.44 26.92 -23.70
CA GLU A 290 -19.75 26.51 -24.20
C GLU A 290 -19.78 25.06 -24.68
N ARG A 291 -18.62 24.51 -25.09
CA ARG A 291 -18.46 23.11 -25.47
C ARG A 291 -18.52 22.14 -24.30
N ILE A 292 -18.38 22.61 -23.06
CA ILE A 292 -18.39 21.74 -21.88
C ILE A 292 -19.81 21.22 -21.67
N ALA A 293 -19.98 19.92 -21.84
CA ALA A 293 -21.23 19.21 -21.61
C ALA A 293 -21.36 18.78 -20.13
N GLY A 294 -20.24 18.54 -19.45
CA GLY A 294 -20.20 18.23 -18.02
C GLY A 294 -18.78 18.11 -17.50
N VAL A 295 -18.64 18.23 -16.18
CA VAL A 295 -17.40 18.07 -15.44
C VAL A 295 -17.65 17.15 -14.26
N ALA A 296 -16.90 16.06 -14.15
CA ALA A 296 -16.77 15.30 -12.91
C ALA A 296 -15.41 15.65 -12.28
N ALA A 297 -15.42 16.10 -11.03
CA ALA A 297 -14.24 16.61 -10.35
C ALA A 297 -14.04 15.91 -8.99
N ASP A 298 -12.84 15.38 -8.77
CA ASP A 298 -12.45 14.67 -7.56
C ASP A 298 -11.03 15.06 -7.12
N ALA A 299 -10.78 14.99 -5.80
CA ALA A 299 -9.45 15.13 -5.24
C ALA A 299 -9.25 14.20 -4.05
N ASP A 300 -8.11 13.53 -4.01
CA ASP A 300 -7.66 12.70 -2.90
C ASP A 300 -6.52 13.37 -2.13
N VAL A 301 -6.87 14.20 -1.15
CA VAL A 301 -5.93 14.91 -0.26
C VAL A 301 -5.33 14.04 0.84
N SER A 302 -5.61 12.72 0.86
CA SER A 302 -5.00 11.81 1.84
C SER A 302 -3.49 11.62 1.62
N ILE A 303 -2.99 11.99 0.43
CA ILE A 303 -1.58 11.87 0.02
C ILE A 303 -0.69 12.94 0.70
N ASP A 304 -1.25 14.10 1.06
CA ASP A 304 -0.50 15.23 1.63
C ASP A 304 0.01 14.99 3.07
N LYS A 305 -0.57 14.05 3.81
CA LYS A 305 -0.24 13.86 5.25
C LYS A 305 0.95 12.96 5.52
N SER A 306 1.35 12.09 4.60
CA SER A 306 2.35 11.05 4.88
C SER A 306 3.68 11.28 4.17
N GLY A 307 3.71 12.04 3.06
CA GLY A 307 4.89 12.12 2.19
C GLY A 307 5.37 10.76 1.67
N ASP A 308 4.59 9.68 1.87
CA ASP A 308 5.01 8.31 1.65
C ASP A 308 3.95 7.61 0.80
N ALA A 309 4.11 7.71 -0.52
CA ALA A 309 3.33 7.00 -1.54
C ALA A 309 3.35 5.46 -1.36
N ARG A 310 4.17 4.93 -0.42
CA ARG A 310 4.15 3.53 -0.02
C ARG A 310 2.87 3.12 0.72
N LEU A 311 2.24 4.00 1.50
CA LEU A 311 1.06 3.64 2.29
C LEU A 311 -0.17 3.33 1.44
N GLN A 312 -0.32 3.96 0.26
CA GLN A 312 -1.38 3.59 -0.70
C GLN A 312 -1.06 2.30 -1.47
N ARG A 313 0.22 1.98 -1.72
CA ARG A 313 0.59 0.64 -2.24
C ARG A 313 0.19 -0.46 -1.25
N PHE A 314 0.26 -0.22 0.05
CA PHE A 314 -0.21 -1.16 1.07
C PHE A 314 -1.74 -1.36 1.06
N ALA A 315 -2.54 -0.31 0.81
CA ALA A 315 -3.99 -0.43 0.72
C ALA A 315 -4.45 -1.18 -0.56
N ALA A 316 -3.81 -0.92 -1.70
CA ALA A 316 -4.09 -1.62 -2.96
C ALA A 316 -3.66 -3.09 -2.95
N VAL A 317 -2.63 -3.45 -2.19
CA VAL A 317 -2.14 -4.84 -2.06
C VAL A 317 -3.02 -5.69 -1.13
N ASN A 318 -3.62 -5.09 -0.08
CA ASN A 318 -4.36 -5.82 0.96
C ASN A 318 -5.90 -5.86 0.80
N GLY A 319 -6.47 -5.27 -0.26
CA GLY A 319 -7.91 -5.41 -0.53
C GLY A 319 -8.84 -4.73 0.48
N THR A 320 -8.31 -3.83 1.32
CA THR A 320 -9.16 -2.94 2.12
C THR A 320 -9.66 -1.81 1.24
N ALA A 321 -10.98 -1.66 1.15
CA ALA A 321 -11.61 -0.52 0.49
C ALA A 321 -10.99 0.79 1.00
N PRO A 322 -10.78 1.82 0.15
CA PRO A 322 -10.26 3.10 0.58
C PRO A 322 -11.10 3.62 1.75
N GLN A 323 -10.47 4.06 2.84
CA GLN A 323 -11.19 4.83 3.86
C GLN A 323 -11.61 6.14 3.21
N ARG A 324 -12.83 6.19 2.71
CA ARG A 324 -13.34 7.33 1.96
C ARG A 324 -13.58 8.49 2.90
N GLY A 325 -12.81 9.56 2.72
CA GLY A 325 -13.04 10.85 3.34
C GLY A 325 -14.25 11.54 2.72
N GLY A 326 -14.68 12.66 3.31
CA GLY A 326 -15.82 13.45 2.85
C GLY A 326 -15.66 14.00 1.42
N LYS A 327 -16.43 15.04 1.08
CA LYS A 327 -16.40 15.60 -0.27
C LYS A 327 -14.99 16.11 -0.66
N PRO A 328 -14.60 15.98 -1.94
CA PRO A 328 -13.28 16.39 -2.41
C PRO A 328 -13.05 17.90 -2.29
N LEU A 329 -11.79 18.29 -2.03
CA LEU A 329 -11.37 19.70 -1.96
C LEU A 329 -11.02 20.22 -3.36
N VAL A 330 -12.04 20.31 -4.21
CA VAL A 330 -11.91 20.76 -5.60
C VAL A 330 -12.78 21.98 -5.87
N GLY A 331 -12.26 22.89 -6.70
CA GLY A 331 -12.95 24.04 -7.23
C GLY A 331 -12.89 24.04 -8.76
N VAL A 332 -13.93 24.55 -9.40
CA VAL A 332 -13.99 24.73 -10.86
C VAL A 332 -14.37 26.16 -11.17
N ILE A 333 -13.62 26.81 -12.06
CA ILE A 333 -13.91 28.16 -12.57
C ILE A 333 -14.24 28.06 -14.06
N GLY A 334 -15.17 28.90 -14.54
CA GLY A 334 -15.49 29.02 -15.96
C GLY A 334 -16.52 28.03 -16.50
N VAL A 335 -17.12 27.21 -15.63
CA VAL A 335 -18.20 26.27 -15.96
C VAL A 335 -19.39 26.48 -15.00
N PRO A 336 -20.64 26.55 -15.52
CA PRO A 336 -21.83 26.69 -14.69
C PRO A 336 -22.00 25.56 -13.66
N ARG A 337 -22.53 25.90 -12.46
CA ARG A 337 -22.64 24.98 -11.31
C ARG A 337 -23.37 23.69 -11.65
N GLU A 338 -24.41 23.77 -12.47
CA GLU A 338 -25.27 22.65 -12.89
C GLU A 338 -24.57 21.65 -13.81
N LYS A 339 -23.47 22.06 -14.46
CA LYS A 339 -22.63 21.18 -15.28
C LYS A 339 -21.48 20.55 -14.49
N VAL A 340 -21.25 20.97 -13.24
CA VAL A 340 -20.15 20.48 -12.40
C VAL A 340 -20.68 19.50 -11.36
N HIS A 341 -20.12 18.30 -11.36
CA HIS A 341 -20.37 17.27 -10.36
C HIS A 341 -19.10 17.02 -9.55
N PHE A 342 -19.24 17.14 -8.22
CA PHE A 342 -18.21 16.71 -7.28
C PHE A 342 -18.63 15.35 -6.74
N THR A 343 -17.72 14.39 -6.77
CA THR A 343 -17.94 13.07 -6.20
C THR A 343 -18.36 13.18 -4.73
N ALA A 344 -19.19 12.25 -4.26
CA ALA A 344 -19.66 12.17 -2.89
C ALA A 344 -18.51 11.91 -1.91
N HIS A 345 -17.45 11.26 -2.39
CA HIS A 345 -16.28 10.85 -1.62
C HIS A 345 -14.99 11.17 -2.38
N THR A 346 -13.93 11.49 -1.62
CA THR A 346 -12.57 11.61 -2.16
C THR A 346 -12.04 10.28 -2.70
N GLY A 347 -11.20 10.34 -3.75
CA GLY A 347 -10.47 9.17 -4.26
C GLY A 347 -11.33 8.25 -5.11
N CYS A 348 -12.37 8.81 -5.73
CA CYS A 348 -13.21 8.13 -6.69
C CYS A 348 -12.58 8.10 -8.08
N LEU A 349 -12.01 9.22 -8.54
CA LEU A 349 -11.22 9.26 -9.76
C LEU A 349 -9.74 9.16 -9.40
N VAL A 350 -9.01 8.33 -10.15
CA VAL A 350 -7.56 8.20 -9.98
C VAL A 350 -6.89 9.31 -10.80
N PRO A 351 -6.04 10.16 -10.19
CA PRO A 351 -5.28 11.16 -10.94
C PRO A 351 -4.44 10.49 -12.03
N ALA A 352 -4.63 10.90 -13.28
CA ALA A 352 -3.71 10.56 -14.36
C ALA A 352 -2.34 11.17 -14.06
N THR A 353 -1.38 10.32 -13.71
CA THR A 353 0.03 10.65 -13.50
C THR A 353 0.85 9.70 -14.36
N GLU A 354 2.14 9.97 -14.55
CA GLU A 354 3.00 9.06 -15.33
C GLU A 354 2.90 7.60 -14.85
N ALA A 355 2.81 7.39 -13.53
CA ALA A 355 2.71 6.05 -12.95
C ALA A 355 1.37 5.36 -13.27
N THR A 356 0.25 6.08 -13.07
CA THR A 356 -1.11 5.54 -13.20
C THR A 356 -1.58 5.43 -14.64
N MET A 357 -1.01 6.23 -15.55
CA MET A 357 -1.18 6.04 -17.00
C MET A 357 -0.33 4.86 -17.50
N LYS A 358 0.87 4.65 -16.94
CA LYS A 358 1.76 3.55 -17.35
C LYS A 358 1.22 2.17 -16.97
N ASP A 359 0.54 2.05 -15.83
CA ASP A 359 -0.11 0.80 -15.41
C ASP A 359 -1.58 0.68 -15.85
N GLY A 360 -2.13 1.74 -16.47
CA GLY A 360 -3.48 1.82 -17.02
C GLY A 360 -4.59 1.98 -15.96
N SER A 361 -4.23 2.15 -14.68
CA SER A 361 -5.20 2.24 -13.59
C SER A 361 -6.10 3.47 -13.68
N ALA A 362 -5.58 4.61 -14.16
CA ALA A 362 -6.35 5.84 -14.29
C ALA A 362 -7.47 5.69 -15.34
N GLU A 363 -7.13 5.19 -16.52
CA GLU A 363 -8.06 4.97 -17.62
C GLU A 363 -9.05 3.84 -17.31
N GLU A 364 -8.61 2.74 -16.70
CA GLU A 364 -9.47 1.62 -16.33
C GLU A 364 -10.54 2.04 -15.31
N ILE A 365 -10.15 2.76 -14.25
CA ILE A 365 -11.10 3.24 -13.22
C ILE A 365 -12.04 4.29 -13.79
N ALA A 366 -11.53 5.24 -14.58
CA ALA A 366 -12.37 6.23 -15.25
C ALA A 366 -13.39 5.56 -16.19
N ALA A 367 -12.97 4.55 -16.97
CA ALA A 367 -13.86 3.84 -17.88
C ALA A 367 -14.97 3.07 -17.14
N LEU A 368 -14.65 2.46 -15.99
CA LEU A 368 -15.63 1.79 -15.14
C LEU A 368 -16.67 2.76 -14.57
N LEU A 369 -16.24 3.95 -14.15
CA LEU A 369 -17.12 4.97 -13.57
C LEU A 369 -17.98 5.68 -14.62
N LEU A 370 -17.40 6.00 -15.78
CA LEU A 370 -18.05 6.73 -16.85
C LEU A 370 -18.89 5.81 -17.77
N GLY A 371 -18.72 4.49 -17.64
CA GLY A 371 -19.43 3.48 -18.43
C GLY A 371 -18.91 3.31 -19.87
N ARG A 372 -17.84 4.00 -20.25
CA ARG A 372 -17.09 3.82 -21.51
C ARG A 372 -15.68 4.36 -21.38
N ALA A 373 -14.79 3.91 -22.27
CA ALA A 373 -13.40 4.36 -22.32
C ALA A 373 -13.31 5.88 -22.52
N VAL A 374 -12.27 6.48 -21.94
CA VAL A 374 -11.91 7.89 -22.17
C VAL A 374 -11.31 8.04 -23.57
N ASP A 375 -11.55 9.17 -24.22
CA ASP A 375 -11.03 9.42 -25.58
C ASP A 375 -9.61 9.98 -25.53
N GLU A 376 -9.30 10.79 -24.52
CA GLU A 376 -8.01 11.43 -24.31
C GLU A 376 -7.66 11.46 -22.82
N THR A 377 -6.38 11.26 -22.50
CA THR A 377 -5.84 11.37 -21.14
C THR A 377 -4.64 12.30 -21.11
N GLY A 378 -4.62 13.25 -20.18
CA GLY A 378 -3.46 14.11 -19.92
C GLY A 378 -3.15 14.17 -18.43
N GLY A 379 -1.94 13.78 -18.06
CA GLY A 379 -1.57 13.60 -16.66
C GLY A 379 -0.18 14.09 -16.35
N GLU A 380 -0.01 14.78 -15.22
CA GLU A 380 1.28 15.33 -14.80
C GLU A 380 1.49 15.22 -13.29
N GLN A 381 2.73 15.00 -12.85
CA GLN A 381 3.02 15.09 -11.42
C GLN A 381 2.75 16.52 -10.89
N ARG A 382 3.15 17.54 -11.66
CA ARG A 382 2.91 18.95 -11.36
C ARG A 382 2.33 19.64 -12.59
N ALA A 383 1.01 19.80 -12.61
CA ALA A 383 0.29 20.35 -13.76
C ALA A 383 0.51 21.85 -13.97
N GLY A 384 0.60 22.27 -15.23
CA GLY A 384 0.69 23.66 -15.65
C GLY A 384 -0.63 24.05 -16.29
N THR A 385 -0.62 24.31 -17.60
CA THR A 385 -1.83 24.48 -18.40
C THR A 385 -2.06 23.27 -19.30
N PHE A 386 -3.27 22.76 -19.36
CA PHE A 386 -3.69 21.76 -20.35
C PHE A 386 -4.47 22.41 -21.49
N ARG A 387 -4.27 21.95 -22.72
CA ARG A 387 -5.12 22.29 -23.87
C ARG A 387 -5.91 21.08 -24.33
N VAL A 388 -7.23 21.23 -24.33
CA VAL A 388 -8.24 20.20 -24.61
C VAL A 388 -8.86 20.46 -25.99
N PRO A 389 -9.15 19.42 -26.81
CA PRO A 389 -9.32 18.01 -26.44
C PRO A 389 -8.04 17.17 -26.33
N ALA A 390 -6.96 17.49 -27.04
CA ALA A 390 -5.76 16.65 -27.14
C ALA A 390 -4.92 16.53 -25.84
N ALA A 391 -5.47 16.98 -24.70
CA ALA A 391 -4.86 16.95 -23.38
C ALA A 391 -3.40 17.42 -23.30
N ARG A 392 -3.00 18.34 -24.19
CA ARG A 392 -1.59 18.76 -24.33
C ARG A 392 -1.20 19.66 -23.17
N HIS A 393 -0.14 19.28 -22.45
CA HIS A 393 0.38 20.05 -21.32
C HIS A 393 1.39 21.13 -21.74
N PHE A 394 1.34 22.25 -21.04
CA PHE A 394 2.28 23.36 -21.11
C PHE A 394 2.71 23.74 -19.69
N ALA A 395 3.95 23.39 -19.34
CA ALA A 395 4.46 23.52 -17.98
C ALA A 395 4.54 24.95 -17.46
N ASP A 396 4.93 25.89 -18.31
CA ASP A 396 5.34 27.24 -17.89
C ASP A 396 4.40 28.34 -18.40
N ARG A 397 3.19 27.97 -18.86
CA ARG A 397 2.17 28.97 -19.20
C ARG A 397 1.61 29.59 -17.92
N PRO A 398 1.65 30.93 -17.79
CA PRO A 398 1.11 31.61 -16.62
C PRO A 398 -0.39 31.37 -16.45
N VAL A 399 -0.83 31.28 -15.21
CA VAL A 399 -2.26 31.28 -14.85
C VAL A 399 -2.90 32.65 -15.11
N ARG A 400 -4.22 32.67 -15.27
CA ARG A 400 -4.95 33.95 -15.41
C ARG A 400 -4.79 34.77 -14.13
N ASN A 401 -4.72 36.09 -14.26
CA ASN A 401 -4.61 37.02 -13.13
C ASN A 401 -3.47 36.66 -12.16
N ALA A 402 -2.30 36.27 -12.70
CA ALA A 402 -1.13 35.96 -11.88
C ALA A 402 -0.68 37.20 -11.09
N ILE A 403 -0.50 37.04 -9.78
CA ILE A 403 -0.01 38.08 -8.87
C ILE A 403 1.43 38.42 -9.23
N GLN A 404 1.74 39.71 -9.33
CA GLN A 404 3.11 40.18 -9.54
C GLN A 404 3.93 39.96 -8.26
N LEU A 405 4.84 38.98 -8.30
CA LEU A 405 5.68 38.65 -7.15
C LEU A 405 6.74 39.75 -6.89
N PRO A 406 7.00 40.13 -5.63
CA PRO A 406 8.07 41.05 -5.27
C PRO A 406 9.43 40.57 -5.78
N LYS A 407 10.24 41.53 -6.25
CA LYS A 407 11.61 41.30 -6.72
C LYS A 407 12.68 41.83 -5.78
N GLU A 408 12.28 42.60 -4.79
CA GLU A 408 13.12 43.25 -3.79
C GLU A 408 12.40 43.13 -2.44
N GLY A 409 13.16 43.22 -1.34
CA GLY A 409 12.63 43.08 0.01
C GLY A 409 13.41 42.08 0.85
N LEU A 410 13.06 41.95 2.13
CA LEU A 410 13.70 41.01 3.04
C LEU A 410 13.44 39.54 2.63
N GLY A 411 12.31 39.29 1.99
CA GLY A 411 11.87 38.00 1.48
C GLY A 411 12.34 37.69 0.06
N GLU A 412 13.18 38.51 -0.57
CA GLU A 412 13.60 38.37 -1.99
C GLU A 412 14.06 36.95 -2.34
N LEU A 413 14.90 36.34 -1.49
CA LEU A 413 15.41 34.98 -1.70
C LEU A 413 14.29 33.95 -1.74
N LEU A 414 13.29 34.07 -0.86
CA LEU A 414 12.12 33.19 -0.86
C LEU A 414 11.23 33.44 -2.06
N TRP A 415 11.03 34.69 -2.48
CA TRP A 415 10.27 35.01 -3.69
C TRP A 415 10.92 34.48 -4.96
N ARG A 416 12.26 34.47 -5.03
CA ARG A 416 12.99 33.80 -6.12
C ARG A 416 12.70 32.30 -6.14
N ASP A 417 12.74 31.64 -4.99
CA ASP A 417 12.46 30.22 -4.88
C ASP A 417 10.99 29.90 -5.22
N VAL A 418 10.06 30.80 -4.91
CA VAL A 418 8.65 30.70 -5.33
C VAL A 418 8.52 30.75 -6.85
N ARG A 419 9.22 31.67 -7.54
CA ARG A 419 9.23 31.75 -9.01
C ARG A 419 9.77 30.47 -9.66
N GLU A 420 10.81 29.88 -9.08
CA GLU A 420 11.36 28.61 -9.57
C GLU A 420 10.43 27.43 -9.31
N ALA A 421 9.82 27.37 -8.12
CA ALA A 421 8.96 26.26 -7.72
C ALA A 421 7.61 26.29 -8.44
N TYR A 422 7.09 27.48 -8.72
CA TYR A 422 5.78 27.74 -9.32
C TYR A 422 5.92 28.63 -10.57
N PRO A 423 6.47 28.10 -11.68
CA PRO A 423 6.75 28.88 -12.88
C PRO A 423 5.47 29.43 -13.55
N ALA A 424 4.31 28.82 -13.30
CA ALA A 424 3.02 29.32 -13.78
C ALA A 424 2.44 30.43 -12.87
N GLY A 425 3.06 30.73 -11.72
CA GLY A 425 2.74 31.87 -10.86
C GLY A 425 1.80 31.56 -9.69
N ILE A 426 1.25 32.63 -9.08
CA ILE A 426 0.21 32.55 -8.05
C ILE A 426 -1.05 33.20 -8.62
N ALA A 427 -2.15 32.47 -8.73
CA ALA A 427 -3.39 33.01 -9.28
C ALA A 427 -4.11 33.87 -8.24
N GLN A 428 -4.56 35.04 -8.66
CA GLN A 428 -5.57 35.81 -7.95
C GLN A 428 -6.97 35.25 -8.28
N ILE A 429 -7.56 34.53 -7.34
CA ILE A 429 -8.87 33.88 -7.51
C ILE A 429 -10.01 34.80 -7.12
N GLU A 430 -11.01 34.93 -7.98
CA GLU A 430 -12.27 35.59 -7.65
C GLU A 430 -13.20 34.56 -6.97
N LEU A 431 -13.46 34.74 -5.67
CA LEU A 431 -14.15 33.73 -4.85
C LEU A 431 -15.53 33.35 -5.40
N GLU A 432 -16.29 34.31 -5.90
CA GLU A 432 -17.64 34.10 -6.45
C GLU A 432 -17.66 33.29 -7.75
N ALA A 433 -16.54 33.26 -8.48
CA ALA A 433 -16.40 32.49 -9.70
C ALA A 433 -16.10 31.01 -9.44
N VAL A 434 -15.75 30.64 -8.21
CA VAL A 434 -15.37 29.26 -7.85
C VAL A 434 -16.61 28.45 -7.50
N VAL A 435 -16.92 27.48 -8.35
CA VAL A 435 -17.85 26.42 -8.03
C VAL A 435 -17.13 25.39 -7.16
N SER A 436 -17.61 25.16 -5.93
CA SER A 436 -17.09 24.11 -5.04
C SER A 436 -18.19 23.50 -4.16
N ALA A 437 -17.92 22.32 -3.61
CA ALA A 437 -18.75 21.70 -2.58
C ALA A 437 -18.45 22.20 -1.16
N HIS A 438 -17.37 22.97 -1.00
CA HIS A 438 -16.88 23.51 0.27
C HIS A 438 -16.80 25.04 0.24
N PRO A 439 -16.74 25.71 1.40
CA PRO A 439 -16.46 27.15 1.46
C PRO A 439 -15.13 27.48 0.79
N VAL A 440 -15.08 28.63 0.13
CA VAL A 440 -13.88 29.16 -0.52
C VAL A 440 -13.60 30.55 0.06
N SER A 441 -12.35 30.82 0.43
CA SER A 441 -11.94 32.14 0.90
C SER A 441 -10.46 32.38 0.61
N HIS A 442 -10.01 33.63 0.77
CA HIS A 442 -8.60 33.96 0.63
C HIS A 442 -7.77 33.44 1.80
N TYR A 443 -6.54 33.04 1.51
CA TYR A 443 -5.57 32.77 2.56
C TYR A 443 -5.26 34.06 3.32
N SER A 444 -5.22 33.99 4.66
CA SER A 444 -4.69 35.09 5.47
C SER A 444 -3.18 35.27 5.29
N VAL A 445 -2.47 34.20 4.92
CA VAL A 445 -1.04 34.16 4.55
C VAL A 445 -0.91 33.11 3.45
N LEU A 446 -0.29 33.46 2.31
CA LEU A 446 -0.17 32.55 1.16
C LEU A 446 0.44 31.19 1.54
N PRO A 447 0.13 30.10 0.84
CA PRO A 447 0.66 28.79 1.19
C PRO A 447 2.17 28.63 0.92
N GLY A 448 2.79 27.70 1.65
CA GLY A 448 4.15 27.25 1.47
C GLY A 448 5.20 28.37 1.57
N ARG A 449 6.13 28.39 0.61
CA ARG A 449 7.21 29.39 0.55
C ARG A 449 6.73 30.81 0.24
N ALA A 450 5.57 30.97 -0.42
CA ALA A 450 5.03 32.29 -0.71
C ALA A 450 4.63 33.01 0.58
N GLY A 451 3.95 32.32 1.49
CA GLY A 451 3.63 32.88 2.81
C GLY A 451 4.84 33.18 3.68
N LEU A 452 5.88 32.34 3.61
CA LEU A 452 7.14 32.66 4.29
C LEU A 452 7.74 33.96 3.77
N ALA A 453 7.72 34.18 2.46
CA ALA A 453 8.22 35.40 1.85
C ALA A 453 7.42 36.62 2.31
N GLU A 454 6.08 36.54 2.31
CA GLU A 454 5.19 37.59 2.83
C GLU A 454 5.47 37.92 4.29
N LEU A 455 5.62 36.90 5.13
CA LEU A 455 5.86 37.08 6.56
C LEU A 455 7.25 37.67 6.84
N VAL A 456 8.26 37.34 6.03
CA VAL A 456 9.59 37.93 6.14
C VAL A 456 9.57 39.40 5.69
N ASP A 457 8.93 39.71 4.57
CA ASP A 457 8.76 41.10 4.11
C ASP A 457 7.98 41.96 5.11
N ALA A 458 6.96 41.38 5.75
CA ALA A 458 6.18 42.03 6.80
C ALA A 458 6.91 42.13 8.16
N GLY A 459 8.14 41.60 8.27
CA GLY A 459 8.92 41.54 9.51
C GLY A 459 8.28 40.67 10.60
N ALA A 460 7.38 39.76 10.26
CA ALA A 460 6.79 38.78 11.17
C ALA A 460 7.69 37.57 11.40
N LEU A 461 8.51 37.24 10.40
CA LEU A 461 9.54 36.22 10.45
C LEU A 461 10.92 36.82 10.15
N MET A 462 11.93 36.38 10.88
CA MET A 462 13.33 36.70 10.60
C MET A 462 14.05 35.45 10.12
N VAL A 463 14.78 35.53 9.01
CA VAL A 463 15.64 34.44 8.55
C VAL A 463 16.85 34.33 9.47
N THR A 464 17.02 33.18 10.13
CA THR A 464 18.15 32.91 11.05
C THR A 464 19.12 31.87 10.52
N GLY A 465 18.75 31.13 9.47
CA GLY A 465 19.61 30.13 8.86
C GLY A 465 19.13 29.69 7.49
N MET A 466 20.08 29.20 6.71
CA MET A 466 19.89 28.77 5.34
C MET A 466 20.60 27.44 5.13
N SER A 467 19.98 26.54 4.36
CA SER A 467 20.66 25.37 3.82
C SER A 467 21.36 25.73 2.52
N ARG A 468 22.54 25.14 2.32
CA ARG A 468 23.27 25.16 1.04
C ARG A 468 23.37 23.74 0.51
N GLY A 469 23.17 23.59 -0.78
CA GLY A 469 23.29 22.29 -1.44
C GLY A 469 23.53 22.44 -2.92
N ILE A 470 23.60 21.30 -3.61
CA ILE A 470 23.74 21.25 -5.06
C ILE A 470 22.56 20.43 -5.60
N ARG A 471 21.74 21.04 -6.47
CA ARG A 471 20.73 20.32 -7.25
C ARG A 471 21.42 19.67 -8.43
N ILE A 472 21.13 18.39 -8.66
CA ILE A 472 21.58 17.62 -9.82
C ILE A 472 20.34 17.39 -10.68
N ASN A 473 20.22 18.15 -11.78
CA ASN A 473 19.17 17.96 -12.77
C ASN A 473 19.85 17.65 -14.09
N ASP A 474 19.64 16.44 -14.64
CA ASP A 474 20.17 16.03 -15.95
C ASP A 474 21.70 16.21 -16.12
N GLY A 475 22.45 16.08 -15.02
CA GLY A 475 23.92 16.24 -15.01
C GLY A 475 24.41 17.67 -14.74
N ASP A 476 23.51 18.66 -14.69
CA ASP A 476 23.85 20.04 -14.29
C ASP A 476 23.92 20.17 -12.77
N PHE A 477 25.06 20.64 -12.26
CA PHE A 477 25.29 20.97 -10.86
C PHE A 477 24.91 22.43 -10.61
N LYS A 478 23.70 22.66 -10.09
CA LYS A 478 23.24 24.02 -9.74
C LYS A 478 23.29 24.21 -8.23
N PRO A 479 24.23 25.02 -7.69
CA PRO A 479 24.23 25.33 -6.27
C PRO A 479 22.95 26.08 -5.92
N PHE A 480 22.36 25.73 -4.78
CA PHE A 480 21.20 26.44 -4.25
C PHE A 480 21.45 26.83 -2.79
N THR A 481 20.89 27.98 -2.40
CA THR A 481 20.83 28.43 -1.02
C THR A 481 19.37 28.71 -0.72
N MET A 482 18.84 28.05 0.30
CA MET A 482 17.42 28.15 0.66
C MET A 482 17.29 28.49 2.15
N PRO A 483 16.64 29.61 2.51
CA PRO A 483 16.22 29.88 3.88
C PRO A 483 15.36 28.75 4.44
N ASN A 484 15.72 28.24 5.60
CA ASN A 484 15.02 27.12 6.23
C ASN A 484 14.98 27.17 7.76
N LYS A 485 15.63 28.16 8.38
CA LYS A 485 15.50 28.46 9.80
C LYS A 485 15.01 29.88 9.97
N PHE A 486 13.96 30.03 10.78
CA PHE A 486 13.26 31.29 10.98
C PHE A 486 13.05 31.54 12.46
N ARG A 487 13.03 32.81 12.86
CA ARG A 487 12.64 33.25 14.21
C ARG A 487 11.34 34.05 14.12
N ILE A 488 10.34 33.65 14.89
CA ILE A 488 9.04 34.31 14.93
C ILE A 488 9.18 35.61 15.74
N SER A 489 8.79 36.72 15.13
CA SER A 489 8.97 38.07 15.72
C SER A 489 7.68 38.65 16.31
N LYS A 490 6.50 38.18 15.87
CA LYS A 490 5.17 38.59 16.36
C LYS A 490 4.15 37.49 16.07
N LYS A 491 2.97 37.57 16.70
CA LYS A 491 1.85 36.66 16.46
C LYS A 491 1.51 36.63 14.97
N LEU A 492 1.43 35.43 14.42
CA LEU A 492 1.15 35.16 13.02
C LEU A 492 0.44 33.82 12.87
N ARG A 493 -0.04 33.53 11.67
CA ARG A 493 -0.43 32.19 11.23
C ARG A 493 0.68 31.62 10.36
N LEU A 494 1.11 30.38 10.61
CA LEU A 494 2.06 29.72 9.73
C LEU A 494 1.38 29.29 8.42
N PRO A 495 2.06 29.41 7.26
CA PRO A 495 1.50 29.02 5.97
C PRO A 495 1.11 27.55 5.90
N ALA A 496 0.05 27.22 5.15
CA ALA A 496 -0.26 25.84 4.82
C ALA A 496 0.90 25.17 4.08
N GLY A 497 1.24 23.92 4.41
CA GLY A 497 2.34 23.18 3.78
C GLY A 497 3.73 23.80 4.00
N VAL A 498 3.89 24.62 5.05
CA VAL A 498 5.19 25.25 5.35
C VAL A 498 6.23 24.22 5.78
N GLN A 499 7.45 24.39 5.26
CA GLN A 499 8.62 23.61 5.63
C GLN A 499 9.68 24.51 6.26
N GLY A 500 10.39 23.99 7.26
CA GLY A 500 11.47 24.69 7.95
C GLY A 500 11.44 24.48 9.46
N THR A 501 12.42 25.07 10.14
CA THR A 501 12.51 25.13 11.60
C THR A 501 12.25 26.55 12.06
N PHE A 502 11.34 26.71 13.01
CA PHE A 502 10.94 28.00 13.57
C PHE A 502 11.35 28.06 15.03
N THR A 503 11.93 29.17 15.48
CA THR A 503 12.12 29.45 16.90
C THR A 503 11.10 30.49 17.36
N LEU A 504 10.55 30.28 18.56
CA LEU A 504 9.51 31.10 19.17
C LEU A 504 10.03 31.69 20.48
N PRO A 505 10.30 33.01 20.53
CA PRO A 505 10.60 33.70 21.78
C PRO A 505 9.46 33.58 22.79
N SER A 506 9.79 33.43 24.07
CA SER A 506 8.81 33.23 25.16
C SER A 506 7.77 34.36 25.26
N GLU A 507 8.12 35.57 24.83
CA GLU A 507 7.25 36.75 24.82
C GLU A 507 6.27 36.80 23.63
N VAL A 508 6.44 35.94 22.62
CA VAL A 508 5.58 35.91 21.43
C VAL A 508 4.55 34.79 21.56
N PRO A 509 3.24 35.07 21.37
CA PRO A 509 2.23 34.01 21.42
C PRO A 509 2.45 32.96 20.32
N PRO A 510 2.15 31.67 20.57
CA PRO A 510 2.29 30.59 19.59
C PRO A 510 1.59 30.92 18.26
N PRO A 511 2.14 30.52 17.10
CA PRO A 511 1.50 30.77 15.81
C PRO A 511 0.19 29.99 15.65
N ASP A 512 -0.74 30.53 14.88
CA ASP A 512 -1.95 29.79 14.44
C ASP A 512 -1.63 28.88 13.24
N GLY A 513 -2.54 27.96 12.94
CA GLY A 513 -2.47 27.03 11.80
C GLY A 513 -2.13 25.59 12.21
N ASP A 514 -2.09 24.69 11.25
CA ASP A 514 -1.67 23.30 11.47
C ASP A 514 -0.15 23.21 11.64
N LEU A 515 0.28 22.91 12.87
CA LEU A 515 1.68 22.79 13.24
C LEU A 515 2.18 21.34 13.22
N SER A 516 1.31 20.36 12.93
CA SER A 516 1.60 18.93 13.12
C SER A 516 2.81 18.42 12.30
N ALA A 517 3.03 19.02 11.13
CA ALA A 517 4.15 18.69 10.25
C ALA A 517 5.35 19.65 10.38
N THR A 518 5.23 20.71 11.17
CA THR A 518 6.19 21.83 11.23
C THR A 518 6.89 21.88 12.58
N CYS A 519 8.19 22.18 12.56
CA CYS A 519 9.01 22.29 13.76
C CYS A 519 9.01 23.71 14.30
N VAL A 520 8.36 23.91 15.46
CA VAL A 520 8.35 25.19 16.17
C VAL A 520 8.91 24.98 17.57
N LEU A 521 10.07 25.57 17.85
CA LEU A 521 10.85 25.37 19.07
C LEU A 521 10.75 26.59 19.98
N SER A 522 10.46 26.41 21.27
CA SER A 522 10.47 27.51 22.25
C SER A 522 11.89 27.98 22.56
N GLU A 523 12.11 29.28 22.67
CA GLU A 523 13.35 29.84 23.24
C GLU A 523 13.15 30.12 24.74
N PRO A 524 14.16 29.81 25.60
CA PRO A 524 15.50 29.31 25.28
C PRO A 524 15.65 27.78 25.24
N GLU A 525 14.65 27.01 25.65
CA GLU A 525 14.79 25.55 25.89
C GLU A 525 15.00 24.74 24.60
N MET A 526 14.70 25.32 23.44
CA MET A 526 14.75 24.71 22.12
C MET A 526 13.93 23.42 22.04
N LYS A 527 12.79 23.39 22.73
CA LYS A 527 11.86 22.25 22.76
C LYS A 527 10.65 22.51 21.85
N PRO A 528 10.13 21.48 21.16
CA PRO A 528 8.90 21.62 20.38
C PRO A 528 7.75 22.13 21.26
N ILE A 529 7.02 23.15 20.77
CA ILE A 529 5.80 23.62 21.43
C ILE A 529 4.66 22.63 21.23
N SER A 530 3.62 22.72 22.08
CA SER A 530 2.45 21.85 21.97
C SER A 530 1.77 21.98 20.60
N GLY A 531 1.36 20.85 20.02
CA GLY A 531 0.77 20.77 18.68
C GLY A 531 1.77 20.79 17.51
N SER A 532 3.04 21.12 17.76
CA SER A 532 4.09 21.06 16.73
C SER A 532 4.70 19.66 16.58
N ARG A 533 5.41 19.43 15.47
CA ARG A 533 6.12 18.17 15.22
C ARG A 533 7.12 17.88 16.35
N ALA A 534 7.04 16.69 16.97
CA ALA A 534 7.88 16.32 18.11
C ALA A 534 9.35 16.03 17.74
N ASN A 535 9.60 15.48 16.55
CA ASN A 535 10.94 15.13 16.07
C ASN A 535 11.48 16.20 15.11
N CYS A 536 12.26 17.14 15.65
CA CYS A 536 12.84 18.29 14.94
C CYS A 536 14.35 18.21 14.71
N SER A 537 14.92 17.00 14.86
CA SER A 537 16.33 16.67 14.64
C SER A 537 16.76 16.81 13.19
#